data_AF-A0A1H3PQE1-F1
#
_entry.id   AF-A0A1H3PQE1-F1
#
_cell.length_a   1.000
_cell.length_b   1.000
_cell.length_c   1.000
_cell.angle_alpha   90.00
_cell.angle_beta   90.00
_cell.angle_gamma   90.00
#
_symmetry.space_group_name_H-M   'P 1'
#
loop_
_entity.id
_entity.type
_entity.pdbx_description
1 polymer ?
#
loop_
_entity_poly.entity_id
_entity_poly.type
_entity_poly.pdbx_seq_one_letter_code
_entity_poly.pdbx_strand_id
1 'polypeptide(L)'
;MKQEGLVSKYTTKQFKPSKQAINESEAKNIADRKFDERAELDLMVSDLTYVRIKNKWNYICVLMDLFNREIFGCSTGQKRRAPCNESICFHEMKH
;
A
#
# COMPACT_ATOMS: atom_id res chain seq x y z
N MET A 1 -19.04 22.83 -8.51
CA MET A 1 -17.66 23.05 -9.02
C MET A 1 -17.61 24.06 -10.18
N LYS A 2 -18.28 23.81 -11.33
CA LYS A 2 -18.20 24.71 -12.50
C LYS A 2 -19.04 26.00 -12.41
N GLN A 3 -20.14 25.98 -11.63
CA GLN A 3 -21.04 27.12 -11.45
C GLN A 3 -20.45 28.25 -10.57
N GLU A 4 -19.54 27.91 -9.64
CA GLU A 4 -19.00 28.83 -8.62
C GLU A 4 -17.60 29.37 -8.94
N GLY A 5 -17.09 29.15 -10.16
CA GLY A 5 -15.75 29.59 -10.56
C GLY A 5 -14.58 28.97 -9.76
N LEU A 6 -14.83 27.93 -8.98
CA LEU A 6 -13.84 27.30 -8.10
C LEU A 6 -12.86 26.43 -8.92
N VAL A 7 -11.62 26.90 -9.05
CA VAL A 7 -10.53 26.16 -9.72
C VAL A 7 -9.71 25.38 -8.71
N SER A 8 -9.63 24.06 -8.87
CA SER A 8 -8.77 23.20 -8.06
C SER A 8 -7.28 23.48 -8.34
N LYS A 9 -6.54 23.95 -7.32
CA LYS A 9 -5.07 24.10 -7.38
C LYS A 9 -4.32 22.77 -7.58
N TYR A 10 -4.95 21.64 -7.27
CA TYR A 10 -4.35 20.31 -7.36
C TYR A 10 -4.05 19.86 -8.81
N THR A 11 -4.69 20.48 -9.80
CA THR A 11 -4.59 20.12 -11.22
C THR A 11 -3.33 20.66 -11.91
N THR A 12 -2.39 21.27 -11.18
CA THR A 12 -1.18 21.89 -11.78
C THR A 12 -0.12 20.88 -12.17
N LYS A 13 -0.04 19.72 -11.50
CA LYS A 13 0.90 18.66 -11.90
C LYS A 13 0.29 17.83 -13.03
N GLN A 14 0.55 18.25 -14.25
CA GLN A 14 0.31 17.42 -15.42
C GLN A 14 1.35 16.29 -15.43
N PHE A 15 0.89 15.05 -15.29
CA PHE A 15 1.71 13.87 -15.54
C PHE A 15 2.17 13.94 -17.00
N LYS A 16 3.50 13.97 -17.21
CA LYS A 16 4.09 13.87 -18.55
C LYS A 16 4.40 12.39 -18.79
N PRO A 17 3.55 11.66 -19.53
CA PRO A 17 3.87 10.29 -19.88
C PRO A 17 5.13 10.28 -20.75
N SER A 18 6.22 9.72 -20.22
CA SER A 18 7.34 9.29 -21.05
C SER A 18 6.88 8.04 -21.79
N LYS A 19 6.82 8.09 -23.12
CA LYS A 19 6.61 6.89 -23.95
C LYS A 19 7.90 6.06 -23.93
N GLN A 20 8.15 5.34 -22.84
CA GLN A 20 9.06 4.22 -22.91
C GLN A 20 8.40 3.12 -23.75
N ALA A 21 9.19 2.43 -24.58
CA ALA A 21 8.70 1.24 -25.26
C ALA A 21 8.13 0.27 -24.20
N ILE A 22 6.93 -0.26 -24.46
CA ILE A 22 6.28 -1.21 -23.57
C ILE A 22 7.25 -2.38 -23.41
N ASN A 23 7.66 -2.68 -22.18
CA ASN A 23 8.51 -3.83 -21.92
C ASN A 23 7.61 -5.07 -21.93
N GLU A 24 7.32 -5.59 -23.12
CA GLU A 24 6.59 -6.85 -23.35
C GLU A 24 7.45 -8.09 -23.07
N SER A 25 8.58 -7.95 -22.36
CA SER A 25 9.33 -9.12 -21.90
C SER A 25 8.40 -10.00 -21.07
N GLU A 26 8.25 -11.27 -21.48
CA GLU A 26 7.58 -12.29 -20.67
C GLU A 26 8.33 -12.42 -19.34
N ALA A 27 7.85 -11.69 -18.34
CA ALA A 27 8.34 -11.81 -16.98
C ALA A 27 7.72 -13.08 -16.40
N LYS A 28 8.53 -14.12 -16.25
CA LYS A 28 8.08 -15.35 -15.60
C LYS A 28 7.55 -15.00 -14.20
N ASN A 29 6.32 -15.42 -13.90
CA ASN A 29 5.80 -15.36 -12.54
C ASN A 29 6.52 -16.43 -11.70
N ILE A 30 7.73 -16.12 -11.25
CA ILE A 30 8.59 -17.03 -10.47
C ILE A 30 7.90 -17.44 -9.16
N ALA A 31 7.09 -16.54 -8.60
CA ALA A 31 6.41 -16.79 -7.34
C ALA A 31 5.18 -17.70 -7.48
N ASP A 32 4.55 -17.74 -8.66
CA ASP A 32 3.32 -18.49 -9.03
C ASP A 32 2.32 -18.66 -7.86
N ARG A 33 2.08 -17.58 -7.12
CA ARG A 33 1.25 -17.64 -5.91
C ARG A 33 -0.21 -17.79 -6.32
N LYS A 34 -0.80 -18.93 -5.95
CA LYS A 34 -2.23 -19.19 -6.05
C LYS A 34 -2.93 -18.66 -4.81
N PHE A 35 -3.70 -17.60 -4.99
CA PHE A 35 -4.48 -16.95 -3.92
C PHE A 35 -5.97 -17.33 -3.96
N ASP A 36 -6.37 -18.16 -4.93
CA ASP A 36 -7.74 -18.62 -5.09
C ASP A 36 -8.11 -19.67 -4.02
N GLU A 37 -9.39 -19.74 -3.68
CA GLU A 37 -10.00 -20.79 -2.81
C GLU A 37 -9.43 -20.91 -1.38
N ARG A 38 -9.19 -19.77 -0.72
CA ARG A 38 -8.75 -19.75 0.69
C ARG A 38 -9.88 -19.43 1.65
N ALA A 39 -9.80 -19.97 2.86
CA ALA A 39 -10.71 -19.62 3.95
C ALA A 39 -10.37 -18.23 4.52
N GLU A 40 -11.32 -17.63 5.25
CA GLU A 40 -11.09 -16.40 6.02
C GLU A 40 -9.94 -16.59 7.02
N LEU A 41 -9.08 -15.58 7.18
CA LEU A 41 -7.88 -15.61 8.03
C LEU A 41 -6.79 -16.64 7.63
N ASP A 42 -6.91 -17.34 6.50
CA ASP A 42 -5.93 -18.33 6.05
C ASP A 42 -4.61 -17.69 5.60
N LEU A 43 -4.67 -16.45 5.09
CA LEU A 43 -3.51 -15.75 4.56
C LEU A 43 -3.52 -14.26 4.87
N MET A 44 -2.61 -13.86 5.76
CA MET A 44 -2.33 -12.45 6.02
C MET A 44 -1.18 -11.94 5.15
N VAL A 45 -1.32 -10.72 4.65
CA VAL A 45 -0.32 -10.03 3.84
C VAL A 45 0.05 -8.72 4.53
N SER A 46 1.34 -8.39 4.50
CA SER A 46 1.86 -7.10 4.92
C SER A 46 2.26 -6.26 3.70
N ASP A 47 1.89 -4.99 3.70
CA ASP A 47 2.37 -4.01 2.72
C ASP A 47 3.09 -2.85 3.41
N LEU A 48 4.18 -2.36 2.81
CA LEU A 48 4.95 -1.22 3.30
C LEU A 48 4.86 -0.06 2.31
N THR A 49 4.13 0.98 2.69
CA THR A 49 3.93 2.18 1.87
C THR A 49 4.61 3.40 2.50
N TYR A 50 5.24 4.24 1.67
CA TYR A 50 5.75 5.54 2.13
C TYR A 50 4.64 6.60 2.04
N VAL A 51 4.49 7.43 3.07
CA VAL A 51 3.52 8.53 3.11
C VAL A 51 4.16 9.85 3.54
N ARG A 52 3.58 10.96 3.07
CA ARG A 52 4.03 12.33 3.41
C ARG A 52 3.18 12.90 4.54
N ILE A 53 3.81 13.26 5.67
CA ILE A 53 3.12 13.92 6.80
C ILE A 53 3.95 15.14 7.22
N LYS A 54 3.34 16.33 7.27
CA LYS A 54 3.97 17.59 7.74
C LYS A 54 5.40 17.79 7.19
N ASN A 55 5.56 17.63 5.89
CA ASN A 55 6.85 17.77 5.20
C ASN A 55 7.93 16.78 5.65
N LYS A 56 7.56 15.63 6.22
CA LYS A 56 8.43 14.49 6.51
C LYS A 56 7.88 13.22 5.85
N TRP A 57 8.79 12.35 5.43
CA TRP A 57 8.45 11.04 4.89
C TRP A 57 8.39 10.04 6.03
N ASN A 58 7.33 9.25 6.08
CA ASN A 58 7.16 8.18 7.03
C ASN A 58 6.80 6.91 6.28
N TYR A 59 7.07 5.77 6.88
CA TYR A 59 6.64 4.46 6.41
C TYR A 59 5.41 4.05 7.23
N ILE A 60 4.43 3.47 6.55
CA ILE A 60 3.30 2.77 7.14
C ILE A 60 3.41 1.31 6.69
N CYS A 61 3.34 0.38 7.63
CA CYS A 61 3.07 -1.02 7.32
C CYS A 61 1.64 -1.36 7.72
N VAL A 62 0.93 -2.02 6.82
CA VAL A 62 -0.45 -2.47 7.02
C VAL A 62 -0.47 -4.00 6.98
N LEU A 63 -1.10 -4.64 7.96
CA LEU A 63 -1.46 -6.05 7.92
C LEU A 63 -2.92 -6.18 7.50
N MET A 64 -3.18 -7.00 6.49
CA MET A 64 -4.53 -7.26 6.00
C MET A 64 -4.75 -8.75 5.72
N ASP A 65 -5.97 -9.23 5.94
CA ASP A 65 -6.41 -10.52 5.43
C ASP A 65 -6.71 -10.39 3.94
N LEU A 66 -6.23 -11.35 3.17
CA LEU A 66 -6.42 -11.36 1.73
C LEU A 66 -7.85 -11.75 1.34
N PHE A 67 -8.55 -12.54 2.17
CA PHE A 67 -9.89 -13.03 1.86
C PHE A 67 -10.93 -11.91 1.85
N ASN A 68 -11.09 -11.20 2.98
CA ASN A 68 -12.10 -10.16 3.16
C ASN A 68 -11.55 -8.72 2.95
N ARG A 69 -10.23 -8.57 2.71
CA ARG A 69 -9.51 -7.29 2.64
C ARG A 69 -9.61 -6.44 3.90
N GLU A 70 -9.86 -7.06 5.05
CA GLU A 70 -9.91 -6.41 6.35
C GLU A 70 -8.49 -6.08 6.84
N ILE A 71 -8.34 -4.91 7.46
CA ILE A 71 -7.08 -4.46 8.04
C ILE A 71 -7.04 -4.87 9.51
N PHE A 72 -6.09 -5.73 9.86
CA PHE A 72 -5.89 -6.24 11.23
C PHE A 72 -5.02 -5.31 12.07
N GLY A 73 -4.11 -4.55 11.45
CA GLY A 73 -3.25 -3.65 12.18
C GLY A 73 -2.41 -2.77 11.27
N CYS A 74 -1.93 -1.65 11.81
CA CYS A 74 -1.03 -0.78 11.09
C CYS A 74 -0.05 -0.09 12.03
N SER A 75 1.21 -0.04 11.62
CA SER A 75 2.23 0.64 12.41
C SER A 75 3.02 1.61 11.53
N THR A 76 3.61 2.64 12.15
CA THR A 76 4.22 3.76 11.45
C THR A 76 5.60 4.11 12.00
N GLY A 77 6.49 4.60 11.14
CA GLY A 77 7.76 5.15 11.60
C GLY A 77 8.59 5.84 10.53
N GLN A 78 9.58 6.63 10.97
CA GLN A 78 10.43 7.42 10.07
C GLN A 78 11.51 6.58 9.37
N LYS A 79 11.80 5.38 9.87
CA LYS A 79 12.80 4.47 9.32
C LYS A 79 12.09 3.29 8.67
N ARG A 80 12.64 2.79 7.56
CA ARG A 80 12.17 1.58 6.86
C ARG A 80 12.10 0.31 7.74
N ARG A 81 12.76 0.33 8.91
CA ARG A 81 12.73 -0.76 9.91
C ARG A 81 11.54 -0.70 10.86
N ALA A 82 10.81 0.40 10.89
CA ALA A 82 9.46 0.40 11.45
C ALA A 82 8.58 -0.08 10.30
N PRO A 83 7.69 -1.07 10.44
CA PRO A 83 7.31 -1.91 11.58
C PRO A 83 6.78 -3.32 11.18
N CYS A 84 7.12 -3.81 9.98
CA CYS A 84 6.60 -5.07 9.41
C CYS A 84 7.24 -6.32 10.05
N ASN A 85 7.48 -6.26 11.35
CA ASN A 85 7.86 -7.39 12.16
C ASN A 85 6.54 -7.91 12.70
N GLU A 86 6.21 -9.18 12.48
CA GLU A 86 5.01 -9.84 13.01
C GLU A 86 4.71 -9.39 14.46
N SER A 87 5.74 -9.34 15.31
CA SER A 87 5.66 -8.98 16.72
C SER A 87 5.11 -7.57 17.02
N ILE A 88 5.32 -6.58 16.14
CA ILE A 88 4.86 -5.20 16.36
C ILE A 88 3.38 -5.07 16.02
N CYS A 89 2.98 -5.60 14.86
CA CYS A 89 1.59 -5.51 14.42
C CYS A 89 0.66 -6.42 15.25
N PHE A 90 1.13 -7.57 15.76
CA PHE A 90 0.34 -8.41 16.68
C PHE A 90 0.18 -7.80 18.08
N HIS A 91 1.03 -6.85 18.49
CA HIS A 91 0.85 -6.17 19.77
C HIS A 91 -0.34 -5.21 19.76
N GLU A 92 -0.63 -4.59 18.60
CA GLU A 92 -1.76 -3.67 18.41
C GLU A 92 -3.10 -4.39 18.19
N MET A 93 -3.10 -5.72 17.97
CA MET A 93 -4.31 -6.54 17.83
C MET A 93 -4.90 -7.04 19.16
N LYS A 94 -4.26 -6.78 20.31
CA LYS A 94 -4.82 -7.13 21.62
C LYS A 94 -5.83 -6.08 22.09
N HIS A 95 -7.02 -6.10 21.51
CA HIS A 95 -8.22 -5.49 22.07
C HIS A 95 -9.30 -6.53 22.29
#